data_AF-A0A652Z0Y5-F1
#
_entry.id   AF-A0A652Z0Y5-F1
#
_cell.length_a   1.000
_cell.length_b   1.000
_cell.length_c   1.000
_cell.angle_alpha   90.00
_cell.angle_beta   90.00
_cell.angle_gamma   90.00
#
_symmetry.space_group_name_H-M   'P 1'
#
loop_
_entity.id
_entity.type
_entity.pdbx_description
1 polymer ?
#
loop_
_entity_poly.entity_id
_entity_poly.type
_entity_poly.pdbx_seq_one_letter_code
_entity_poly.pdbx_strand_id
1 'polypeptide(L)' 'MIILSLSEIQSTHFPTPWGHEKGISYLGKTFLPINIHANQQEAIAACRQDLDLGMLSIIVDEGDYLSQWWYFSESFI' A
#
# COMPACT_ATOMS: atom_id res chain seq x y z
N MET A 1 11.44 1.07 -3.04
CA MET A 1 10.83 0.98 -1.70
C MET A 1 10.69 2.39 -1.15
N ILE A 2 9.46 2.81 -0.88
CA ILE A 2 9.14 4.12 -0.29
C ILE A 2 8.37 3.83 1.01
N ILE A 3 8.77 4.48 2.10
CA ILE A 3 8.05 4.45 3.38
C ILE A 3 7.40 5.82 3.51
N LEU A 4 6.07 5.84 3.66
CA LEU A 4 5.30 7.06 3.81
C LEU A 4 4.78 7.15 5.23
N SER A 5 4.87 8.35 5.81
CA SER A 5 4.11 8.66 7.01
C SER A 5 2.65 8.86 6.64
N LEU A 6 1.72 8.43 7.48
CA LEU A 6 0.27 8.66 7.34
C LEU A 6 -0.09 10.14 7.03
N SER A 7 0.74 11.07 7.53
CA SER A 7 0.66 12.51 7.30
C SER A 7 0.79 12.91 5.82
N GLU A 8 1.49 12.12 5.03
CA GLU A 8 1.86 12.40 3.64
C GLU A 8 0.84 11.82 2.64
N ILE A 9 -0.22 11.19 3.14
CA ILE A 9 -1.08 10.32 2.34
C ILE A 9 -2.52 10.81 2.40
N GLN A 10 -3.16 10.92 1.24
CA GLN A 10 -4.59 11.15 1.13
C GLN A 10 -5.31 9.81 1.04
N SER A 11 -6.09 9.48 2.08
CA SER A 11 -6.93 8.29 2.06
C SER A 11 -8.19 8.54 1.23
N THR A 12 -8.50 7.61 0.34
CA THR A 12 -9.61 7.69 -0.60
C THR A 12 -10.35 6.37 -0.61
N HIS A 13 -11.68 6.41 -0.69
CA HIS A 13 -12.48 5.20 -0.83
C HIS A 13 -12.61 4.84 -2.31
N PHE A 14 -12.25 3.62 -2.67
CA PHE A 14 -12.39 3.12 -4.03
C PHE A 14 -13.48 2.06 -4.12
N PRO A 15 -14.34 2.12 -5.14
CA PRO A 15 -15.25 1.04 -5.43
C PRO A 15 -14.45 -0.14 -5.99
N THR A 16 -14.46 -1.26 -5.28
CA THR A 16 -13.95 -2.56 -5.73
C THR A 16 -15.12 -3.51 -5.95
N PRO A 17 -14.93 -4.62 -6.69
CA PRO A 17 -15.97 -5.65 -6.85
C PRO A 17 -16.50 -6.23 -5.53
N TRP A 18 -15.75 -6.06 -4.43
CA TRP A 18 -16.11 -6.54 -3.09
C TRP A 18 -16.69 -5.47 -2.17
N GLY A 19 -16.79 -4.21 -2.61
CA GLY A 19 -17.36 -3.11 -1.82
C GLY A 19 -16.55 -1.82 -1.95
N HIS A 20 -16.61 -0.98 -0.92
CA HIS A 20 -15.75 0.22 -0.85
C HIS A 20 -14.53 -0.13 -0.01
N GLU A 21 -13.37 -0.17 -0.65
CA GLU A 21 -12.10 -0.39 0.05
C GLU A 21 -11.42 0.94 0.34
N LYS A 22 -10.78 1.03 1.51
CA LYS A 22 -9.97 2.20 1.88
C LYS A 22 -8.63 2.09 1.16
N GLY A 23 -8.43 2.94 0.17
CA GLY A 23 -7.16 3.07 -0.55
C GLY A 23 -6.41 4.34 -0.19
N ILE A 24 -5.24 4.48 -0.79
CA ILE A 24 -4.46 5.72 -0.77
C ILE A 24 -4.04 6.12 -2.17
N SER A 25 -4.02 7.42 -2.44
CA SER A 25 -3.46 7.97 -3.66
C SER A 25 -2.09 8.57 -3.39
N TYR A 26 -1.06 8.06 -4.06
CA TYR A 26 0.31 8.57 -3.97
C TYR A 26 0.91 8.72 -5.36
N LEU A 27 1.41 9.92 -5.69
CA LEU A 27 1.95 10.26 -7.01
C LEU A 27 1.00 9.93 -8.18
N GLY A 28 -0.32 10.11 -7.98
CA GLY A 28 -1.34 9.80 -8.99
C GLY A 28 -1.55 8.30 -9.22
N LYS A 29 -1.02 7.45 -8.34
CA LYS A 29 -1.23 6.00 -8.33
C LYS A 29 -2.06 5.60 -7.12
N THR A 30 -3.00 4.70 -7.34
CA THR A 30 -3.84 4.13 -6.29
C THR A 30 -3.15 2.93 -5.68
N PHE A 31 -3.13 2.86 -4.34
CA PHE A 31 -2.66 1.71 -3.61
C PHE A 31 -3.75 1.20 -2.65
N LEU A 32 -3.83 -0.12 -2.50
CA LEU A 32 -4.75 -0.78 -1.61
C LEU A 32 -3.99 -1.56 -0.53
N PRO A 33 -4.49 -1.59 0.72
CA PRO A 33 -3.83 -2.27 1.81
C PRO A 33 -3.95 -3.78 1.61
N ILE A 34 -2.85 -4.51 1.76
CA ILE A 34 -2.82 -5.95 1.55
C ILE A 34 -2.36 -6.73 2.78
N ASN A 35 -1.52 -6.12 3.62
CA ASN A 35 -0.96 -6.79 4.79
C ASN A 35 -0.55 -5.79 5.87
N ILE A 36 -0.44 -6.27 7.10
CA ILE A 36 0.00 -5.51 8.27
C ILE A 36 1.20 -6.24 8.87
N HIS A 37 2.23 -5.48 9.18
CA HIS A 37 3.48 -5.96 9.75
C HIS A 37 3.73 -5.32 11.10
N ALA A 38 4.23 -6.12 12.04
CA ALA A 38 4.53 -5.66 13.39
C ALA A 38 5.85 -4.86 13.47
N ASN A 39 6.76 -5.06 12.50
CA ASN A 39 8.05 -4.39 12.49
C ASN A 39 8.50 -4.00 11.07
N GLN A 40 9.43 -3.05 11.03
CA GLN A 40 9.95 -2.49 9.79
C GLN A 40 10.75 -3.48 8.96
N GLN A 41 11.44 -4.43 9.58
CA GLN A 41 12.23 -5.43 8.86
C GLN A 41 11.33 -6.39 8.06
N GLU A 42 10.23 -6.85 8.65
CA GLU A 42 9.22 -7.68 7.98
C GLU A 42 8.56 -6.94 6.83
N ALA A 43 8.12 -5.70 7.07
CA ALA A 43 7.51 -4.88 6.03
C ALA A 43 8.46 -4.65 4.84
N ILE A 44 9.74 -4.35 5.12
CA ILE A 44 10.79 -4.18 4.10
C ILE A 44 11.04 -5.49 3.34
N ALA A 45 11.10 -6.63 4.04
CA ALA A 45 11.33 -7.92 3.42
C ALA A 45 10.19 -8.29 2.46
N ALA A 46 8.93 -8.09 2.88
CA ALA A 46 7.76 -8.31 2.03
C ALA A 46 7.77 -7.38 0.80
N CYS A 47 8.07 -6.09 1.00
CA CYS A 47 8.13 -5.11 -0.07
C CYS A 47 9.26 -5.42 -1.09
N ARG A 48 10.38 -6.01 -0.63
CA ARG A 48 11.44 -6.52 -1.52
C ARG A 48 10.98 -7.72 -2.33
N GLN A 49 10.29 -8.67 -1.72
CA GLN A 49 9.74 -9.82 -2.44
C GLN A 49 8.75 -9.39 -3.53
N ASP A 50 7.89 -8.41 -3.24
CA ASP A 50 7.01 -7.84 -4.25
C ASP A 50 7.78 -7.24 -5.43
N LEU A 51 8.85 -6.49 -5.13
CA LEU A 51 9.69 -5.89 -6.16
C LEU A 51 10.39 -6.95 -7.02
N ASP A 52 10.84 -8.05 -6.41
CA ASP A 52 11.42 -9.19 -7.12
C ASP A 52 10.40 -9.87 -8.06
N LEU A 53 9.11 -9.78 -7.73
CA LEU A 53 8.00 -10.23 -8.58
C LEU A 53 7.54 -9.17 -9.60
N GLY A 54 8.19 -8.00 -9.66
CA GLY A 54 7.82 -6.90 -10.53
C GLY A 54 6.58 -6.12 -10.08
N MET A 55 6.12 -6.34 -8.85
CA MET A 55 4.99 -5.64 -8.25
C MET A 55 5.47 -4.34 -7.59
N LEU A 56 4.65 -3.30 -7.66
CA LEU A 56 4.91 -2.04 -6.97
C LEU A 56 4.15 -2.03 -5.64
N SER A 57 4.89 -1.97 -4.53
CA SER A 57 4.32 -1.82 -3.21
C SER A 57 5.00 -0.71 -2.41
N ILE A 58 4.25 -0.17 -1.45
CA ILE A 58 4.70 0.87 -0.52
C ILE A 58 4.38 0.44 0.91
N ILE A 59 5.17 0.96 1.84
CA ILE A 59 4.95 0.77 3.26
C ILE A 59 4.43 2.09 3.81
N VAL A 60 3.37 2.00 4.61
CA VAL A 60 2.81 3.13 5.33
C VAL A 60 3.02 2.90 6.81
N ASP A 61 3.63 3.89 7.45
CA ASP A 61 3.79 3.91 8.91
C ASP A 61 2.53 4.51 9.54
N GLU A 62 1.78 3.66 10.25
CA GLU A 62 0.55 4.02 10.96
C GLU A 62 0.82 4.37 12.43
N GLY A 63 2.08 4.41 12.85
CA GLY A 63 2.51 4.71 14.21
C GLY A 63 2.56 3.48 15.12
N ASP A 64 1.47 2.71 15.16
CA ASP A 64 1.39 1.48 15.97
C ASP A 64 1.85 0.24 15.20
N TYR A 65 1.72 0.26 13.88
CA TYR A 65 2.05 -0.84 12.97
C TYR A 65 2.41 -0.30 11.58
N LEU A 66 2.95 -1.17 10.74
CA LEU A 66 3.29 -0.84 9.37
C LEU A 66 2.36 -1.58 8.42
N SER A 67 1.66 -0.84 7.58
CA SER A 67 0.77 -1.40 6.57
C SER A 67 1.49 -1.47 5.21
N GLN A 68 1.37 -2.60 4.54
CA GLN A 68 1.88 -2.80 3.18
C GLN A 68 0.74 -2.59 2.19
N TRP A 69 1.00 -1.82 1.15
CA TRP A 69 0.00 -1.46 0.15
C TRP A 69 0.50 -1.77 -1.24
N TRP A 70 -0.35 -2.39 -2.05
CA TRP A 70 -0.06 -2.74 -3.43
C TRP A 70 -0.62 -1.72 -4.39
N TYR A 71 0.14 -1.43 -5.43
CA TYR A 71 -0.33 -0.62 -6.55
C TYR A 71 -1.49 -1.35 -7.23
N PHE A 72 -2.63 -0.68 -7.24
CA PHE A 72 -3.81 -1.12 -7.97
C PHE A 72 -3.92 -0.29 -9.25
N SER A 73 -3.66 -0.92 -10.39
CA SER A 73 -3.83 -0.27 -11.69
C SER A 73 -5.32 -0.26 -12.05
N GLU A 74 -5.90 0.93 -12.23
CA GLU A 74 -7.30 1.12 -12.66
C GLU A 74 -7.57 0.63 -14.11
N SER A 75 -6.60 0.01 -14.77
CA SER A 75 -6.69 -0.47 -16.16
C SER A 75 -7.53 -1.74 -16.35
N PHE A 76 -8.19 -2.24 -15.30
CA PHE A 76 -8.97 -3.49 -15.32
C PHE A 76 -10.49 -3.28 -15.23
N ILE A 77 -11.00 -2.08 -15.52
CA ILE A 77 -12.44 -1.81 -15.69
C ILE A 77 -12.75 -1.60 -17.16
#